data_AF-F1L6R5-F1
#
_entry.id   AF-F1L6R5-F1
#
_cell.length_a   1.000
_cell.length_b   1.000
_cell.length_c   1.000
_cell.angle_alpha   90.00
_cell.angle_beta   90.00
_cell.angle_gamma   90.00
#
_symmetry.space_group_name_H-M   'P 1'
#
loop_
_entity.id
_entity.type
_entity.pdbx_description
1 polymer ?
#
loop_
_entity_poly.entity_id
_entity_poly.type
_entity_poly.pdbx_seq_one_letter_code
_entity_poly.pdbx_strand_id
1 'polypeptide(L)'
;MCWCIVMLITTEQIPPLTWPRLCNAPPSGIQRHRQAKGHIKKERLTQRRRSAKMVSANEHDVKQPKGRFISFDHIRFWVGNAKQAAFWYCTNYGFEPFAYKGLETGSRVVASHAIRQNKIIFVFESPLLPGNEEIGAHLVQHGDGVKDVAFEVDNLEWIIENARKSGAKVVKEITEESDEDGTVRSATLQTYGDTVHTLVERKAYKGLFLPGFKKHHLKADFFDTLPKADLTFIDHCVGNQGDLQMESVAEWYEKVLQFHRFWSVDDTMIHTEYSALRSVVVTNAEETIKMPINEPAGGRRAVSQIQEFIDYYGGPGVQHIALNTPDIICTVKALRARGLEFLSIPDTYYAVLRKNLENAKIKIAEDMDTLQQLNILVDYDERGYLLQIFSKPCQDRPTLFIEIIQRHNHQGFGAGNFKALFESIELEQNERGNLFYTDVVEGGTRLQH
;
A
#
# COMPACT_ATOMS: atom_id res chain seq x y z
N MET A 1 39.10 35.40 10.87
CA MET A 1 38.00 36.39 10.94
C MET A 1 37.64 36.77 9.51
N CYS A 2 36.48 36.29 9.03
CA CYS A 2 36.02 36.46 7.65
C CYS A 2 35.47 37.87 7.43
N TRP A 3 35.80 38.45 6.27
CA TRP A 3 35.31 39.73 5.79
C TRP A 3 33.95 39.55 5.09
N CYS A 4 32.93 40.29 5.54
CA CYS A 4 31.65 40.44 4.85
C CYS A 4 31.69 41.71 3.99
N ILE A 5 31.37 41.57 2.70
CA ILE A 5 31.02 42.70 1.81
C ILE A 5 29.51 42.66 1.61
N VAL A 6 28.84 43.73 2.02
CA VAL A 6 27.41 43.99 1.80
C VAL A 6 27.30 44.96 0.62
N MET A 7 26.60 44.57 -0.45
CA MET A 7 26.19 45.48 -1.52
C MET A 7 24.67 45.63 -1.50
N LEU A 8 24.22 46.86 -1.24
CA LEU A 8 22.86 47.36 -1.45
C LEU A 8 22.67 47.65 -2.94
N ILE A 9 21.61 47.11 -3.55
CA ILE A 9 21.13 47.54 -4.88
C ILE A 9 19.65 47.88 -4.77
N THR A 10 19.35 49.09 -5.22
CA THR A 10 18.05 49.77 -5.29
C THR A 10 17.16 49.21 -6.39
N THR A 11 15.85 49.35 -6.18
CA THR A 11 14.75 48.97 -7.07
C THR A 11 14.71 49.81 -8.35
N GLU A 12 14.86 49.16 -9.51
CA GLU A 12 14.41 49.69 -10.81
C GLU A 12 13.58 48.63 -11.56
N GLN A 13 12.56 49.13 -12.27
CA GLN A 13 11.46 48.39 -12.90
C GLN A 13 11.92 47.56 -14.11
N ILE A 14 11.42 46.32 -14.22
CA ILE A 14 11.58 45.46 -15.40
C ILE A 14 10.21 45.26 -16.07
N PRO A 15 10.05 45.51 -17.39
CA PRO A 15 8.79 45.31 -18.12
C PRO A 15 8.51 43.83 -18.48
N PRO A 16 7.24 43.45 -18.74
CA PRO A 16 6.88 42.05 -18.99
C PRO A 16 7.28 41.58 -20.40
N LEU A 17 7.85 40.38 -20.48
CA LEU A 17 8.19 39.66 -21.71
C LEU A 17 6.94 38.98 -22.30
N THR A 18 6.67 39.28 -23.57
CA THR A 18 5.62 38.66 -24.41
C THR A 18 6.17 37.46 -25.18
N TRP A 19 5.40 36.38 -25.26
CA TRP A 19 5.69 35.21 -26.11
C TRP A 19 5.02 35.37 -27.51
N PRO A 20 5.68 35.01 -28.63
CA PRO A 20 5.07 35.10 -29.95
C PRO A 20 4.14 33.92 -30.26
N ARG A 21 2.98 34.24 -30.87
CA ARG A 21 2.06 33.30 -31.51
C ARG A 21 2.38 33.15 -33.02
N LEU A 22 2.40 31.92 -33.50
CA LEU A 22 2.26 31.46 -34.90
C LEU A 22 1.64 30.05 -34.83
N CYS A 23 0.70 29.55 -35.64
CA CYS A 23 -0.22 30.07 -36.66
C CYS A 23 -1.28 28.96 -36.95
N ASN A 24 -2.43 29.41 -37.46
CA ASN A 24 -3.72 28.78 -37.82
C ASN A 24 -3.79 27.44 -38.60
N ALA A 25 -4.91 26.71 -38.40
CA ALA A 25 -5.68 25.93 -39.39
C ALA A 25 -7.18 25.79 -38.94
N PRO A 26 -8.18 25.52 -39.81
CA PRO A 26 -9.41 26.32 -39.97
C PRO A 26 -10.71 25.74 -39.34
N PRO A 27 -11.87 26.45 -39.40
CA PRO A 27 -13.07 26.09 -38.66
C PRO A 27 -14.05 25.22 -39.48
N SER A 28 -14.58 24.17 -38.86
CA SER A 28 -15.83 23.50 -39.24
C SER A 28 -16.70 23.47 -37.98
N GLY A 29 -17.88 24.08 -37.92
CA GLY A 29 -19.05 23.74 -38.72
C GLY A 29 -20.12 23.25 -37.75
N ILE A 30 -20.86 24.18 -37.14
CA ILE A 30 -21.99 23.87 -36.25
C ILE A 30 -23.09 23.21 -37.08
N GLN A 31 -23.32 21.92 -36.88
CA GLN A 31 -24.54 21.24 -37.31
C GLN A 31 -25.38 20.85 -36.09
N ARG A 32 -26.55 21.47 -36.01
CA ARG A 32 -27.65 21.08 -35.12
C ARG A 32 -28.10 19.67 -35.47
N HIS A 33 -27.90 18.69 -34.58
CA HIS A 33 -28.56 17.41 -34.69
C HIS A 33 -29.86 17.38 -33.88
N ARG A 34 -30.95 17.16 -34.63
CA ARG A 34 -32.31 16.91 -34.17
C ARG A 34 -32.35 15.74 -33.18
N GLN A 35 -33.17 15.90 -32.14
CA GLN A 35 -33.65 14.83 -31.28
C GLN A 35 -34.28 13.70 -32.11
N ALA A 36 -33.70 12.51 -32.03
CA ALA A 36 -34.37 11.26 -32.41
C ALA A 36 -34.69 10.50 -31.12
N LYS A 37 -35.99 10.35 -30.83
CA LYS A 37 -36.52 9.49 -29.77
C LYS A 37 -36.23 8.03 -30.12
N GLY A 38 -35.17 7.46 -29.55
CA GLY A 38 -34.91 6.02 -29.55
C GLY A 38 -35.47 5.37 -28.29
N HIS A 39 -36.45 4.49 -28.44
CA HIS A 39 -36.91 3.59 -27.38
C HIS A 39 -35.77 2.62 -26.99
N ILE A 40 -35.20 2.80 -25.80
CA ILE A 40 -34.33 1.80 -25.17
C ILE A 40 -35.23 0.89 -24.33
N LYS A 41 -35.38 -0.36 -24.76
CA LYS A 41 -35.96 -1.44 -23.97
C LYS A 41 -35.06 -1.68 -22.76
N LYS A 42 -35.62 -1.56 -21.55
CA LYS A 42 -34.99 -2.02 -20.30
C LYS A 42 -34.89 -3.55 -20.33
N GLU A 43 -33.71 -4.09 -20.65
CA GLU A 43 -33.40 -5.47 -20.30
C GLU A 43 -33.00 -5.53 -18.82
N ARG A 44 -33.80 -6.27 -18.05
CA ARG A 44 -33.51 -6.58 -16.64
C ARG A 44 -32.31 -7.52 -16.57
N LEU A 45 -31.13 -6.98 -16.24
CA LEU A 45 -30.03 -7.77 -15.71
C LEU A 45 -30.47 -8.35 -14.35
N THR A 46 -30.78 -9.65 -14.35
CA THR A 46 -31.04 -10.41 -13.13
C THR A 46 -29.70 -10.76 -12.49
N GLN A 47 -29.24 -9.88 -11.59
CA GLN A 47 -28.12 -10.17 -10.71
C GLN A 47 -28.54 -11.31 -9.77
N ARG A 48 -28.03 -12.52 -10.01
CA ARG A 48 -28.21 -13.66 -9.10
C ARG A 48 -27.45 -13.35 -7.81
N ARG A 49 -28.19 -12.96 -6.76
CA ARG A 49 -27.74 -12.99 -5.36
C ARG A 49 -27.18 -14.38 -5.06
N ARG A 50 -25.87 -14.50 -4.85
CA ARG A 50 -25.27 -15.63 -4.13
C ARG A 50 -25.01 -15.14 -2.71
N SER A 51 -25.77 -15.68 -1.78
CA SER A 51 -25.61 -15.47 -0.34
C SER A 51 -24.24 -15.96 0.11
N ALA A 52 -23.60 -15.19 1.00
CA ALA A 52 -22.36 -15.55 1.68
C ALA A 52 -22.53 -16.93 2.35
N LYS A 53 -21.71 -17.89 1.94
CA LYS A 53 -21.50 -19.17 2.62
C LYS A 53 -19.99 -19.35 2.76
N MET A 54 -19.52 -19.62 3.98
CA MET A 54 -18.25 -20.33 4.15
C MET A 54 -18.36 -21.63 3.35
N VAL A 55 -17.60 -21.73 2.28
CA VAL A 55 -17.44 -22.99 1.56
C VAL A 55 -16.39 -23.77 2.34
N SER A 56 -16.80 -24.78 3.11
CA SER A 56 -15.83 -25.76 3.60
C SER A 56 -15.23 -26.45 2.38
N ALA A 57 -13.91 -26.37 2.24
CA ALA A 57 -13.20 -27.04 1.17
C ALA A 57 -13.52 -28.54 1.19
N ASN A 58 -14.25 -29.01 0.18
CA ASN A 58 -14.23 -30.42 -0.16
C ASN A 58 -12.81 -30.75 -0.62
N GLU A 59 -12.27 -31.85 -0.11
CA GLU A 59 -11.04 -32.50 -0.56
C GLU A 59 -11.17 -32.91 -2.04
N HIS A 60 -11.08 -31.93 -2.93
CA HIS A 60 -10.67 -32.17 -4.29
C HIS A 60 -9.16 -32.26 -4.29
N ASP A 61 -8.65 -33.27 -4.99
CA ASP A 61 -7.25 -33.56 -5.25
C ASP A 61 -6.60 -32.36 -5.97
N VAL A 62 -6.32 -31.28 -5.22
CA VAL A 62 -5.59 -30.11 -5.72
C VAL A 62 -4.16 -30.57 -5.88
N LYS A 63 -3.78 -30.89 -7.13
CA LYS A 63 -2.37 -31.04 -7.50
C LYS A 63 -1.63 -29.83 -6.95
N GLN A 64 -0.79 -30.07 -5.95
CA GLN A 64 0.11 -29.06 -5.39
C GLN A 64 0.80 -28.34 -6.56
N PRO A 65 0.70 -27.01 -6.64
CA PRO A 65 1.34 -26.26 -7.71
C PRO A 65 2.85 -26.55 -7.69
N LYS A 66 3.46 -26.72 -8.87
CA LYS A 66 4.88 -27.10 -8.96
C LYS A 66 5.81 -25.97 -8.54
N GLY A 67 5.33 -24.73 -8.54
CA GLY A 67 6.01 -23.58 -7.97
C GLY A 67 5.24 -23.03 -6.78
N ARG A 68 5.99 -22.48 -5.82
CA ARG A 68 5.48 -22.10 -4.51
C ARG A 68 5.87 -20.67 -4.19
N PHE A 69 4.93 -19.91 -3.64
CA PHE A 69 5.20 -18.61 -3.04
C PHE A 69 5.45 -18.81 -1.55
N ILE A 70 6.64 -18.44 -1.08
CA ILE A 70 7.10 -18.74 0.27
C ILE A 70 6.61 -17.64 1.23
N SER A 71 6.99 -16.39 0.96
CA SER A 71 6.63 -15.22 1.77
C SER A 71 6.92 -13.91 1.02
N PHE A 72 6.55 -12.77 1.62
CA PHE A 72 7.06 -11.47 1.19
C PHE A 72 8.59 -11.43 1.33
N ASP A 73 9.30 -11.06 0.26
CA ASP A 73 10.77 -10.96 0.28
C ASP A 73 11.24 -9.57 0.72
N HIS A 74 10.76 -8.53 0.03
CA HIS A 74 10.97 -7.13 0.37
C HIS A 74 9.92 -6.26 -0.32
N ILE A 75 9.79 -5.01 0.13
CA ILE A 75 8.99 -3.99 -0.56
C ILE A 75 9.92 -2.89 -1.05
N ARG A 76 9.80 -2.54 -2.33
CA ARG A 76 10.59 -1.49 -2.96
C ARG A 76 9.76 -0.23 -3.15
N PHE A 77 10.36 0.88 -2.77
CA PHE A 77 9.77 2.20 -2.89
C PHE A 77 10.59 3.01 -3.88
N TRP A 78 9.90 3.72 -4.77
CA TRP A 78 10.50 4.80 -5.53
C TRP A 78 10.16 6.11 -4.84
N VAL A 79 11.21 6.83 -4.45
CA VAL A 79 11.11 8.02 -3.60
C VAL A 79 12.01 9.13 -4.10
N GLY A 80 11.66 10.38 -3.80
CA GLY A 80 12.44 11.55 -4.19
C GLY A 80 13.82 11.57 -3.52
N ASN A 81 13.92 11.07 -2.29
CA ASN A 81 15.18 10.99 -1.54
C ASN A 81 15.29 9.72 -0.69
N ALA A 82 15.89 8.68 -1.25
CA ALA A 82 16.04 7.36 -0.62
C ALA A 82 16.80 7.39 0.69
N LYS A 83 17.77 8.31 0.83
CA LYS A 83 18.55 8.46 2.06
C LYS A 83 17.69 9.00 3.20
N GLN A 84 16.88 10.04 2.93
CA GLN A 84 15.99 10.62 3.93
C GLN A 84 14.83 9.68 4.27
N ALA A 85 14.23 9.04 3.26
CA ALA A 85 13.17 8.06 3.48
C ALA A 85 13.66 6.92 4.38
N ALA A 86 14.77 6.27 4.03
CA ALA A 86 15.35 5.20 4.84
C ALA A 86 15.65 5.66 6.28
N PHE A 87 16.23 6.85 6.46
CA PHE A 87 16.48 7.42 7.80
C PHE A 87 15.20 7.65 8.59
N TRP A 88 14.14 8.16 7.96
CA TRP A 88 12.85 8.42 8.59
C TRP A 88 12.19 7.12 9.06
N TYR A 89 12.18 6.06 8.25
CA TYR A 89 11.64 4.76 8.64
C TYR A 89 12.49 4.08 9.73
N CYS A 90 13.83 4.22 9.70
CA CYS A 90 14.67 3.75 10.82
C CYS A 90 14.38 4.49 12.14
N THR A 91 14.18 5.80 12.06
CA THR A 91 13.93 6.63 13.24
C THR A 91 12.53 6.36 13.81
N ASN A 92 11.49 6.44 12.98
CA ASN A 92 10.10 6.44 13.42
C ASN A 92 9.50 5.03 13.59
N TYR A 93 9.86 4.09 12.71
CA TYR A 93 9.33 2.72 12.73
C TYR A 93 10.26 1.69 13.37
N GLY A 94 11.46 2.10 13.82
CA GLY A 94 12.40 1.21 14.50
C GLY A 94 13.15 0.24 13.57
N PHE A 95 13.18 0.53 12.27
CA PHE A 95 14.05 -0.20 11.34
C PHE A 95 15.53 0.11 11.59
N GLU A 96 16.39 -0.77 11.09
CA GLU A 96 17.83 -0.60 11.13
C GLU A 96 18.41 -0.52 9.70
N PRO A 97 19.42 0.33 9.46
CA PRO A 97 20.13 0.34 8.19
C PRO A 97 20.74 -1.05 7.92
N PHE A 98 20.40 -1.65 6.77
CA PHE A 98 20.71 -3.05 6.52
C PHE A 98 21.72 -3.22 5.39
N ALA A 99 21.36 -2.81 4.18
CA ALA A 99 22.23 -2.92 3.00
C ALA A 99 22.12 -1.68 2.10
N TYR A 100 23.15 -1.43 1.31
CA TYR A 100 23.24 -0.24 0.45
C TYR A 100 23.80 -0.61 -0.92
N LYS A 101 23.23 0.01 -1.96
CA LYS A 101 23.74 -0.05 -3.33
C LYS A 101 23.69 1.36 -3.92
N GLY A 102 24.83 1.94 -4.30
CA GLY A 102 24.90 3.31 -4.79
C GLY A 102 26.27 3.70 -5.34
N LEU A 103 26.63 4.99 -5.23
CA LEU A 103 27.84 5.53 -5.86
C LEU A 103 29.13 4.82 -5.39
N GLU A 104 29.17 4.52 -4.11
CA GLU A 104 30.30 3.91 -3.43
C GLU A 104 30.41 2.40 -3.70
N THR A 105 29.34 1.77 -4.21
CA THR A 105 29.26 0.32 -4.46
C THR A 105 29.12 -0.04 -5.94
N GLY A 106 29.38 0.92 -6.84
CA GLY A 106 29.36 0.70 -8.30
C GLY A 106 28.01 0.94 -9.00
N SER A 107 26.91 1.21 -8.30
CA SER A 107 25.64 1.62 -8.94
C SER A 107 25.67 3.09 -9.34
N ARG A 108 25.62 3.38 -10.65
CA ARG A 108 25.71 4.76 -11.20
C ARG A 108 24.37 5.41 -11.51
N VAL A 109 23.31 4.62 -11.61
CA VAL A 109 21.99 5.10 -12.08
C VAL A 109 21.01 5.27 -10.92
N VAL A 110 21.03 4.37 -9.93
CA VAL A 110 20.09 4.33 -8.82
C VAL A 110 20.84 4.17 -7.50
N ALA A 111 20.43 4.90 -6.47
CA ALA A 111 20.83 4.64 -5.09
C ALA A 111 19.70 3.91 -4.37
N SER A 112 20.02 2.76 -3.77
CA SER A 112 19.09 1.90 -3.06
C SER A 112 19.54 1.77 -1.59
N HIS A 113 18.69 2.23 -0.69
CA HIS A 113 18.86 2.08 0.76
C HIS A 113 17.91 0.99 1.27
N ALA A 114 18.46 -0.18 1.59
CA ALA A 114 17.71 -1.26 2.22
C ALA A 114 17.79 -1.13 3.74
N ILE A 115 16.64 -1.16 4.39
CA ILE A 115 16.49 -1.16 5.84
C ILE A 115 15.74 -2.42 6.27
N ARG A 116 15.99 -2.90 7.49
CA ARG A 116 15.41 -4.15 7.97
C ARG A 116 14.96 -4.04 9.41
N GLN A 117 13.84 -4.69 9.72
CA GLN A 117 13.43 -5.01 11.07
C GLN A 117 12.96 -6.46 11.07
N ASN A 118 13.69 -7.34 11.75
CA ASN A 118 13.45 -8.78 11.70
C ASN A 118 13.35 -9.29 10.25
N LYS A 119 12.18 -9.79 9.82
CA LYS A 119 11.95 -10.29 8.45
C LYS A 119 11.43 -9.21 7.48
N ILE A 120 11.13 -8.01 7.96
CA ILE A 120 10.62 -6.91 7.14
C ILE A 120 11.81 -6.22 6.48
N ILE A 121 11.82 -6.16 5.15
CA ILE A 121 12.84 -5.45 4.38
C ILE A 121 12.17 -4.43 3.48
N PHE A 122 12.52 -3.16 3.66
CA PHE A 122 12.13 -2.06 2.77
C PHE A 122 13.35 -1.57 2.00
N VAL A 123 13.19 -1.32 0.70
CA VAL A 123 14.25 -0.82 -0.18
C VAL A 123 13.79 0.50 -0.81
N PHE A 124 14.41 1.60 -0.40
CA PHE A 124 14.13 2.93 -0.95
C PHE A 124 15.08 3.23 -2.09
N GLU A 125 14.55 3.56 -3.26
CA GLU A 125 15.34 3.85 -4.45
C GLU A 125 15.07 5.27 -4.96
N SER A 126 16.16 5.96 -5.34
CA SER A 126 16.10 7.26 -6.01
C SER A 126 17.06 7.29 -7.20
N PRO A 127 16.71 8.02 -8.28
CA PRO A 127 17.63 8.20 -9.39
C PRO A 127 18.82 9.07 -8.95
N LEU A 128 20.02 8.68 -9.37
CA LEU A 128 21.25 9.43 -9.11
C LEU A 128 21.54 10.50 -10.17
N LEU A 129 21.02 10.29 -11.38
CA LEU A 129 21.22 11.17 -12.52
C LEU A 129 19.96 11.99 -12.81
N PRO A 130 20.10 13.25 -13.25
CA PRO A 130 18.99 14.02 -13.80
C PRO A 130 18.37 13.32 -15.02
N GLY A 131 17.07 13.55 -15.25
CA GLY A 131 16.39 13.07 -16.46
C GLY A 131 16.14 11.57 -16.52
N ASN A 132 16.16 10.86 -15.38
CA ASN A 132 15.65 9.50 -15.33
C ASN A 132 14.13 9.51 -15.59
N GLU A 133 13.72 9.12 -16.80
CA GLU A 133 12.32 9.22 -17.23
C GLU A 133 11.40 8.27 -16.47
N GLU A 134 11.85 7.05 -16.14
CA GLU A 134 11.01 6.03 -15.52
C GLU A 134 10.69 6.34 -14.05
N ILE A 135 11.74 6.52 -13.22
CA ILE A 135 11.54 6.86 -11.81
C ILE A 135 11.02 8.31 -11.70
N GLY A 136 11.49 9.21 -12.56
CA GLY A 136 11.02 10.60 -12.59
C GLY A 136 9.52 10.70 -12.87
N ALA A 137 9.01 10.00 -13.87
CA ALA A 137 7.57 9.99 -14.19
C ALA A 137 6.74 9.42 -13.03
N HIS A 138 7.20 8.31 -12.42
CA HIS A 138 6.54 7.74 -11.25
C HIS A 138 6.48 8.73 -10.09
N LEU A 139 7.58 9.42 -9.77
CA LEU A 139 7.63 10.38 -8.68
C LEU A 139 6.70 11.58 -8.91
N VAL A 140 6.62 12.08 -10.15
CA VAL A 140 5.70 13.17 -10.51
C VAL A 140 4.25 12.71 -10.33
N GLN A 141 3.91 11.53 -10.85
CA GLN A 141 2.55 11.01 -10.80
C GLN A 141 2.11 10.64 -9.39
N HIS A 142 2.90 9.85 -8.67
CA HIS A 142 2.49 9.20 -7.42
C HIS A 142 3.02 9.87 -6.15
N GLY A 143 4.09 10.66 -6.25
CA GLY A 143 4.92 11.02 -5.10
C GLY A 143 5.81 9.84 -4.66
N ASP A 144 6.15 9.80 -3.37
CA ASP A 144 6.87 8.66 -2.80
C ASP A 144 5.89 7.49 -2.66
N GLY A 145 6.24 6.31 -3.19
CA GLY A 145 5.28 5.20 -3.24
C GLY A 145 5.92 3.84 -3.45
N VAL A 146 5.13 2.79 -3.21
CA VAL A 146 5.55 1.41 -3.46
C VAL A 146 5.56 1.16 -4.97
N LYS A 147 6.71 0.73 -5.48
CA LYS A 147 6.87 0.29 -6.87
C LYS A 147 6.71 -1.23 -7.00
N ASP A 148 7.25 -1.98 -6.06
CA ASP A 148 7.36 -3.44 -6.16
C ASP A 148 7.06 -4.10 -4.81
N VAL A 149 6.20 -5.11 -4.84
CA VAL A 149 5.98 -6.03 -3.72
C VAL A 149 6.60 -7.36 -4.12
N ALA A 150 7.82 -7.63 -3.63
CA ALA A 150 8.57 -8.81 -4.04
C ALA A 150 8.19 -10.05 -3.23
N PHE A 151 8.20 -11.21 -3.88
CA PHE A 151 7.90 -12.50 -3.26
C PHE A 151 9.07 -13.47 -3.36
N GLU A 152 9.39 -14.14 -2.27
CA GLU A 152 10.32 -15.26 -2.29
C GLU A 152 9.57 -16.47 -2.85
N VAL A 153 10.16 -17.15 -3.82
CA VAL A 153 9.53 -18.27 -4.52
C VAL A 153 10.45 -19.48 -4.63
N ASP A 154 9.82 -20.65 -4.75
CA ASP A 154 10.45 -21.89 -5.17
C ASP A 154 9.95 -22.24 -6.58
N ASN A 155 10.88 -22.54 -7.49
CA ASN A 155 10.64 -22.95 -8.88
C ASN A 155 10.12 -21.79 -9.74
N LEU A 156 10.98 -20.77 -9.87
CA LEU A 156 10.72 -19.53 -10.59
C LEU A 156 10.32 -19.78 -12.06
N GLU A 157 10.98 -20.72 -12.76
CA GLU A 157 10.68 -21.06 -14.15
C GLU A 157 9.25 -21.47 -14.34
N TRP A 158 8.76 -22.36 -13.48
CA TRP A 158 7.41 -22.85 -13.60
C TRP A 158 6.38 -21.74 -13.35
N ILE A 159 6.63 -20.88 -12.36
CA ILE A 159 5.74 -19.74 -12.05
C ILE A 159 5.67 -18.79 -13.25
N ILE A 160 6.80 -18.42 -13.84
CA ILE A 160 6.85 -17.52 -14.99
C ILE A 160 6.24 -18.16 -16.24
N GLU A 161 6.48 -19.45 -16.48
CA GLU A 161 5.87 -20.16 -17.60
C GLU A 161 4.34 -20.21 -17.46
N ASN A 162 3.83 -20.50 -16.26
CA ASN A 162 2.39 -20.49 -15.98
C ASN A 162 1.81 -19.08 -16.12
N ALA A 163 2.46 -18.07 -15.53
CA ALA A 163 2.05 -16.68 -15.63
C ALA A 163 1.92 -16.23 -17.10
N ARG A 164 2.89 -16.58 -17.94
CA ARG A 164 2.86 -16.28 -19.39
C ARG A 164 1.69 -16.97 -20.09
N LYS A 165 1.44 -18.26 -19.82
CA LYS A 165 0.29 -18.99 -20.37
C LYS A 165 -1.04 -18.37 -19.97
N SER A 166 -1.10 -17.77 -18.78
CA SER A 166 -2.26 -17.04 -18.26
C SER A 166 -2.35 -15.59 -18.76
N GLY A 167 -1.44 -15.13 -19.63
CA GLY A 167 -1.48 -13.79 -20.24
C GLY A 167 -0.82 -12.68 -19.43
N ALA A 168 0.01 -13.01 -18.44
CA ALA A 168 0.74 -12.01 -17.66
C ALA A 168 1.74 -11.22 -18.52
N LYS A 169 1.83 -9.90 -18.29
CA LYS A 169 2.88 -9.06 -18.84
C LYS A 169 4.15 -9.24 -18.00
N VAL A 170 5.14 -9.93 -18.57
CA VAL A 170 6.47 -10.08 -17.99
C VAL A 170 7.28 -8.81 -18.29
N VAL A 171 7.60 -8.03 -17.25
CA VAL A 171 8.36 -6.78 -17.35
C VAL A 171 9.85 -7.07 -17.46
N LYS A 172 10.33 -8.04 -16.68
CA LYS A 172 11.71 -8.54 -16.72
C LYS A 172 11.66 -10.05 -16.77
N GLU A 173 12.22 -10.63 -17.82
CA GLU A 173 12.38 -12.08 -17.94
C GLU A 173 13.32 -12.63 -16.85
N ILE A 174 13.39 -13.95 -16.72
CA ILE A 174 14.27 -14.59 -15.73
C ILE A 174 15.70 -14.15 -15.97
N THR A 175 16.30 -13.56 -14.95
CA THR A 175 17.67 -13.09 -14.93
C THR A 175 18.38 -13.65 -13.71
N GLU A 176 19.69 -13.81 -13.84
CA GLU A 176 20.56 -14.28 -12.78
C GLU A 176 21.57 -13.19 -12.46
N GLU A 177 21.64 -12.81 -11.20
CA GLU A 177 22.65 -11.91 -10.67
C GLU A 177 23.52 -12.71 -9.69
N SER A 178 24.84 -12.56 -9.79
CA SER A 178 25.79 -13.33 -8.97
C SER A 178 26.87 -12.43 -8.40
N ASP A 179 27.34 -12.79 -7.20
CA ASP A 179 28.54 -12.24 -6.58
C ASP A 179 29.29 -13.34 -5.81
N GLU A 180 30.23 -12.96 -4.94
CA GLU A 180 31.02 -13.88 -4.12
C GLU A 180 30.19 -14.84 -3.25
N ASP A 181 28.94 -14.50 -2.93
CA ASP A 181 28.09 -15.25 -2.01
C ASP A 181 27.06 -16.15 -2.71
N GLY A 182 27.10 -16.24 -4.05
CA GLY A 182 26.27 -17.13 -4.86
C GLY A 182 25.45 -16.40 -5.92
N THR A 183 24.33 -17.01 -6.30
CA THR A 183 23.45 -16.52 -7.38
C THR A 183 22.02 -16.35 -6.90
N VAL A 184 21.40 -15.23 -7.26
CA VAL A 184 19.95 -14.99 -7.11
C VAL A 184 19.32 -14.92 -8.48
N ARG A 185 18.18 -15.60 -8.62
CA ARG A 185 17.39 -15.63 -9.85
C ARG A 185 16.13 -14.82 -9.62
N SER A 186 15.77 -13.98 -10.58
CA SER A 186 14.57 -13.15 -10.45
C SER A 186 13.90 -12.86 -11.79
N ALA A 187 12.59 -12.65 -11.73
CA ALA A 187 11.77 -12.15 -12.84
C ALA A 187 10.69 -11.21 -12.29
N THR A 188 10.18 -10.32 -13.12
CA THR A 188 9.24 -9.27 -12.69
C THR A 188 7.98 -9.32 -13.54
N LEU A 189 6.82 -9.37 -12.88
CA LEU A 189 5.49 -9.37 -13.49
C LEU A 189 4.77 -8.05 -13.21
N GLN A 190 4.05 -7.51 -14.20
CA GLN A 190 3.16 -6.37 -14.02
C GLN A 190 1.85 -6.80 -13.35
N THR A 191 1.43 -6.11 -12.30
CA THR A 191 0.10 -6.26 -11.68
C THR A 191 -0.72 -4.97 -11.92
N TYR A 192 -1.48 -4.49 -10.94
CA TYR A 192 -2.26 -3.25 -10.99
C TYR A 192 -1.43 -1.97 -11.05
N GLY A 193 -1.97 -0.96 -11.74
CA GLY A 193 -1.33 0.35 -11.90
C GLY A 193 0.11 0.24 -12.41
N ASP A 194 1.02 0.98 -11.79
CA ASP A 194 2.46 0.89 -12.03
C ASP A 194 3.17 -0.08 -11.07
N THR A 195 2.42 -0.81 -10.24
CA THR A 195 2.97 -1.78 -9.28
C THR A 195 3.39 -3.07 -9.98
N VAL A 196 4.55 -3.60 -9.61
CA VAL A 196 5.07 -4.88 -10.10
C VAL A 196 5.26 -5.88 -8.96
N HIS A 197 5.44 -7.15 -9.33
CA HIS A 197 5.90 -8.20 -8.44
C HIS A 197 7.20 -8.78 -8.98
N THR A 198 8.31 -8.55 -8.26
CA THR A 198 9.55 -9.29 -8.48
C THR A 198 9.51 -10.60 -7.70
N LEU A 199 9.62 -11.70 -8.43
CA LEU A 199 9.74 -13.04 -7.87
C LEU A 199 11.22 -13.37 -7.68
N VAL A 200 11.61 -13.78 -6.49
CA VAL A 200 13.02 -13.97 -6.10
C VAL A 200 13.24 -15.40 -5.65
N GLU A 201 14.15 -16.11 -6.32
CA GLU A 201 14.58 -17.46 -5.94
C GLU A 201 16.03 -17.39 -5.42
N ARG A 202 16.21 -17.71 -4.12
CA ARG A 202 17.47 -17.50 -3.36
C ARG A 202 18.19 -18.77 -2.94
N LYS A 203 17.79 -19.95 -3.42
CA LYS A 203 18.24 -21.26 -2.90
C LYS A 203 19.75 -21.42 -2.75
N ALA A 204 20.55 -20.77 -3.60
CA ALA A 204 22.01 -20.87 -3.63
C ALA A 204 22.74 -19.60 -3.15
N TYR A 205 22.05 -18.61 -2.57
CA TYR A 205 22.63 -17.34 -2.18
C TYR A 205 22.79 -17.23 -0.66
N LYS A 206 23.99 -16.88 -0.19
CA LYS A 206 24.33 -16.76 1.24
C LYS A 206 24.72 -15.34 1.65
N GLY A 207 24.64 -14.40 0.71
CA GLY A 207 25.06 -13.03 0.92
C GLY A 207 24.09 -12.26 1.79
N LEU A 208 24.47 -11.02 2.12
CA LEU A 208 23.72 -10.17 3.04
C LEU A 208 22.25 -9.98 2.63
N PHE A 209 22.01 -9.58 1.38
CA PHE A 209 20.67 -9.31 0.86
C PHE A 209 20.52 -9.75 -0.59
N LEU A 210 20.99 -8.96 -1.56
CA LEU A 210 20.96 -9.26 -2.99
C LEU A 210 22.33 -8.95 -3.61
N PRO A 211 22.69 -9.59 -4.73
CA PRO A 211 23.95 -9.30 -5.40
C PRO A 211 24.18 -7.81 -5.65
N GLY A 212 25.39 -7.37 -5.33
CA GLY A 212 25.82 -5.97 -5.47
C GLY A 212 25.32 -5.00 -4.39
N PHE A 213 24.51 -5.45 -3.44
CA PHE A 213 24.32 -4.72 -2.19
C PHE A 213 25.49 -4.99 -1.24
N LYS A 214 26.00 -3.95 -0.61
CA LYS A 214 27.03 -4.04 0.44
C LYS A 214 26.44 -3.58 1.78
N LYS A 215 27.16 -3.82 2.88
CA LYS A 215 26.72 -3.39 4.22
C LYS A 215 26.43 -1.89 4.24
N HIS A 216 25.33 -1.49 4.87
CA HIS A 216 24.95 -0.09 4.95
C HIS A 216 26.01 0.73 5.72
N HIS A 217 26.34 1.93 5.22
CA HIS A 217 27.39 2.78 5.80
C HIS A 217 26.93 3.58 7.04
N LEU A 218 25.64 3.94 7.13
CA LEU A 218 25.06 4.49 8.36
C LEU A 218 25.18 3.47 9.50
N LYS A 219 25.71 3.92 10.63
CA LYS A 219 25.85 3.12 11.86
C LYS A 219 24.52 3.03 12.60
N ALA A 220 24.31 1.92 13.30
CA ALA A 220 23.13 1.69 14.12
C ALA A 220 23.12 2.49 15.44
N ASP A 221 24.27 3.02 15.87
CA ASP A 221 24.51 3.62 17.19
C ASP A 221 23.41 4.60 17.66
N PHE A 222 22.94 5.49 16.78
CA PHE A 222 21.83 6.41 17.11
C PHE A 222 20.50 5.66 17.26
N PHE A 223 20.17 4.78 16.32
CA PHE A 223 18.92 4.04 16.30
C PHE A 223 18.79 3.06 17.48
N ASP A 224 19.91 2.56 17.99
CA ASP A 224 19.98 1.70 19.18
C ASP A 224 19.64 2.42 20.49
N THR A 225 19.74 3.76 20.52
CA THR A 225 19.29 4.56 21.68
C THR A 225 17.79 4.74 21.75
N LEU A 226 17.05 4.43 20.68
CA LEU A 226 15.62 4.65 20.59
C LEU A 226 14.82 3.41 21.06
N PRO A 227 13.62 3.57 21.65
CA PRO A 227 12.81 2.44 22.16
C PRO A 227 12.53 1.38 21.08
N LYS A 228 12.79 0.10 21.32
CA LYS A 228 12.59 -0.94 20.29
C LYS A 228 11.09 -1.16 19.99
N ALA A 229 10.75 -1.32 18.71
CA ALA A 229 9.37 -1.45 18.24
C ALA A 229 8.94 -2.90 17.98
N ASP A 230 9.89 -3.83 17.84
CA ASP A 230 9.68 -5.28 17.71
C ASP A 230 8.70 -5.73 16.61
N LEU A 231 8.72 -5.05 15.46
CA LEU A 231 7.97 -5.47 14.27
C LEU A 231 8.63 -6.70 13.64
N THR A 232 7.86 -7.74 13.31
CA THR A 232 8.39 -9.08 13.00
C THR A 232 8.45 -9.41 11.51
N PHE A 233 7.32 -9.29 10.81
CA PHE A 233 7.16 -9.61 9.38
C PHE A 233 6.02 -8.81 8.75
N ILE A 234 5.96 -8.79 7.42
CA ILE A 234 4.86 -8.17 6.66
C ILE A 234 3.65 -9.13 6.72
N ASP A 235 2.57 -8.69 7.36
CA ASP A 235 1.34 -9.48 7.49
C ASP A 235 0.55 -9.51 6.19
N HIS A 236 0.35 -8.33 5.58
CA HIS A 236 -0.34 -8.16 4.31
C HIS A 236 -0.02 -6.80 3.67
N CYS A 237 -0.29 -6.68 2.36
CA CYS A 237 -0.19 -5.43 1.60
C CYS A 237 -1.49 -5.16 0.84
N VAL A 238 -2.01 -3.94 0.92
CA VAL A 238 -3.32 -3.59 0.38
C VAL A 238 -3.20 -2.73 -0.87
N GLY A 239 -3.84 -3.15 -1.96
CA GLY A 239 -3.87 -2.44 -3.24
C GLY A 239 -5.21 -1.77 -3.50
N ASN A 240 -5.22 -0.44 -3.61
CA ASN A 240 -6.41 0.31 -4.01
C ASN A 240 -6.53 0.40 -5.54
N GLN A 241 -7.75 0.22 -6.04
CA GLN A 241 -8.09 0.20 -7.45
C GLN A 241 -9.13 1.29 -7.78
N GLY A 242 -9.23 1.66 -9.06
CA GLY A 242 -10.33 2.49 -9.53
C GLY A 242 -11.68 1.77 -9.45
N ASP A 243 -12.77 2.51 -9.70
CA ASP A 243 -14.11 1.93 -9.69
C ASP A 243 -14.25 0.75 -10.66
N LEU A 244 -14.88 -0.33 -10.19
CA LEU A 244 -15.10 -1.59 -10.91
C LEU A 244 -13.81 -2.30 -11.40
N GLN A 245 -12.66 -2.05 -10.76
CA GLN A 245 -11.38 -2.67 -11.10
C GLN A 245 -10.92 -3.74 -10.09
N MET A 246 -11.57 -3.89 -8.92
CA MET A 246 -11.17 -4.88 -7.92
C MET A 246 -11.24 -6.32 -8.46
N GLU A 247 -12.35 -6.67 -9.13
CA GLU A 247 -12.57 -8.04 -9.61
C GLU A 247 -11.54 -8.45 -10.68
N SER A 248 -11.21 -7.56 -11.62
CA SER A 248 -10.23 -7.86 -12.67
C SER A 248 -8.82 -8.06 -12.09
N VAL A 249 -8.47 -7.31 -11.04
CA VAL A 249 -7.21 -7.46 -10.33
C VAL A 249 -7.20 -8.74 -9.48
N ALA A 250 -8.27 -9.05 -8.75
CA ALA A 250 -8.37 -10.31 -8.02
C ALA A 250 -8.26 -11.52 -8.96
N GLU A 251 -8.93 -11.48 -10.11
CA GLU A 251 -8.83 -12.50 -11.15
C GLU A 251 -7.40 -12.62 -11.73
N TRP A 252 -6.65 -11.51 -11.79
CA TRP A 252 -5.25 -11.55 -12.22
C TRP A 252 -4.44 -12.42 -11.26
N TYR A 253 -4.57 -12.23 -9.94
CA TYR A 253 -3.88 -13.08 -8.96
C TYR A 253 -4.30 -14.56 -9.06
N GLU A 254 -5.60 -14.82 -9.25
CA GLU A 254 -6.13 -16.19 -9.40
C GLU A 254 -5.58 -16.88 -10.66
N LYS A 255 -5.55 -16.19 -11.80
CA LYS A 255 -5.14 -16.78 -13.09
C LYS A 255 -3.63 -16.83 -13.25
N VAL A 256 -2.94 -15.76 -12.89
CA VAL A 256 -1.50 -15.58 -13.15
C VAL A 256 -0.66 -16.26 -12.08
N LEU A 257 -0.97 -16.03 -10.80
CA LEU A 257 -0.18 -16.54 -9.67
C LEU A 257 -0.79 -17.78 -9.01
N GLN A 258 -1.99 -18.20 -9.44
CA GLN A 258 -2.74 -19.31 -8.83
C GLN A 258 -3.04 -19.08 -7.34
N PHE A 259 -3.25 -17.81 -6.99
CA PHE A 259 -3.78 -17.47 -5.68
C PHE A 259 -5.27 -17.81 -5.62
N HIS A 260 -5.85 -17.79 -4.43
CA HIS A 260 -7.28 -17.99 -4.24
C HIS A 260 -7.87 -16.87 -3.38
N ARG A 261 -9.17 -16.62 -3.54
CA ARG A 261 -9.91 -15.71 -2.66
C ARG A 261 -10.01 -16.31 -1.27
N PHE A 262 -9.46 -15.59 -0.30
CA PHE A 262 -9.50 -15.97 1.10
C PHE A 262 -10.71 -15.36 1.81
N TRP A 263 -11.00 -14.10 1.49
CA TRP A 263 -12.04 -13.33 2.15
C TRP A 263 -12.57 -12.23 1.22
N SER A 264 -13.81 -11.80 1.44
CA SER A 264 -14.43 -10.73 0.66
C SER A 264 -15.47 -10.00 1.48
N VAL A 265 -15.58 -8.69 1.26
CA VAL A 265 -16.58 -7.81 1.84
C VAL A 265 -17.15 -6.89 0.79
N ASP A 266 -18.46 -6.70 0.87
CA ASP A 266 -19.19 -5.76 0.05
C ASP A 266 -19.63 -4.53 0.85
N ASP A 267 -20.22 -3.58 0.14
CA ASP A 267 -20.71 -2.31 0.65
C ASP A 267 -21.88 -2.47 1.63
N THR A 268 -22.53 -3.64 1.68
CA THR A 268 -23.56 -3.91 2.71
C THR A 268 -22.94 -4.19 4.07
N MET A 269 -21.69 -4.64 4.10
CA MET A 269 -20.94 -4.93 5.33
C MET A 269 -19.99 -3.78 5.72
N ILE A 270 -19.42 -3.07 4.74
CA ILE A 270 -18.50 -1.94 4.99
C ILE A 270 -19.05 -0.65 4.39
N HIS A 271 -19.76 0.10 5.24
CA HIS A 271 -20.21 1.45 4.95
C HIS A 271 -20.29 2.28 6.24
N THR A 272 -20.07 3.57 6.13
CA THR A 272 -20.52 4.56 7.12
C THR A 272 -21.84 5.19 6.66
N GLU A 273 -22.28 6.23 7.36
CA GLU A 273 -23.39 7.05 6.86
C GLU A 273 -23.07 7.67 5.48
N TYR A 274 -21.78 7.87 5.17
CA TYR A 274 -21.34 8.74 4.09
C TYR A 274 -20.68 8.02 2.91
N SER A 275 -19.80 7.04 3.16
CA SER A 275 -19.13 6.30 2.09
C SER A 275 -18.91 4.80 2.38
N ALA A 276 -18.47 4.05 1.37
CA ALA A 276 -18.34 2.60 1.40
C ALA A 276 -17.15 2.13 0.53
N LEU A 277 -16.78 0.85 0.68
CA LEU A 277 -15.81 0.17 -0.19
C LEU A 277 -16.21 -1.29 -0.40
N ARG A 278 -15.62 -1.90 -1.42
CA ARG A 278 -15.59 -3.36 -1.59
C ARG A 278 -14.16 -3.83 -1.49
N SER A 279 -13.94 -5.01 -0.90
CA SER A 279 -12.61 -5.59 -0.76
C SER A 279 -12.64 -7.10 -1.00
N VAL A 280 -11.64 -7.60 -1.72
CA VAL A 280 -11.35 -9.02 -1.89
C VAL A 280 -9.92 -9.27 -1.48
N VAL A 281 -9.72 -10.26 -0.62
CA VAL A 281 -8.38 -10.72 -0.23
C VAL A 281 -8.02 -11.94 -1.06
N VAL A 282 -6.92 -11.84 -1.79
CA VAL A 282 -6.29 -12.97 -2.48
C VAL A 282 -5.06 -13.44 -1.71
N THR A 283 -4.81 -14.75 -1.71
CA THR A 283 -3.70 -15.36 -0.98
C THR A 283 -3.12 -16.58 -1.70
N ASN A 284 -1.84 -16.87 -1.47
CA ASN A 284 -1.21 -18.11 -1.96
C ASN A 284 -1.78 -19.35 -1.26
N ALA A 285 -1.46 -20.54 -1.77
CA ALA A 285 -1.98 -21.82 -1.27
C ALA A 285 -1.75 -22.04 0.25
N GLU A 286 -0.60 -21.62 0.78
CA GLU A 286 -0.25 -21.76 2.20
C GLU A 286 -0.68 -20.56 3.06
N GLU A 287 -1.40 -19.60 2.46
CA GLU A 287 -1.91 -18.41 3.14
C GLU A 287 -0.84 -17.52 3.82
N THR A 288 0.40 -17.56 3.32
CA THR A 288 1.54 -16.79 3.86
C THR A 288 1.68 -15.40 3.26
N ILE A 289 1.11 -15.15 2.08
CA ILE A 289 1.08 -13.86 1.40
C ILE A 289 -0.37 -13.47 1.18
N LYS A 290 -0.79 -12.40 1.84
CA LYS A 290 -2.15 -11.87 1.81
C LYS A 290 -2.17 -10.51 1.13
N MET A 291 -2.98 -10.38 0.07
CA MET A 291 -3.13 -9.13 -0.69
C MET A 291 -4.61 -8.72 -0.74
N PRO A 292 -5.10 -7.89 0.20
CA PRO A 292 -6.40 -7.22 0.06
C PRO A 292 -6.40 -6.25 -1.13
N ILE A 293 -7.44 -6.33 -1.95
CA ILE A 293 -7.65 -5.49 -3.13
C ILE A 293 -8.96 -4.73 -2.92
N ASN A 294 -8.88 -3.40 -2.90
CA ASN A 294 -10.03 -2.54 -2.62
C ASN A 294 -10.47 -1.78 -3.87
N GLU A 295 -11.76 -1.49 -3.98
CA GLU A 295 -12.29 -0.49 -4.90
C GLU A 295 -13.29 0.42 -4.19
N PRO A 296 -13.52 1.65 -4.69
CA PRO A 296 -14.57 2.49 -4.16
C PRO A 296 -15.94 1.84 -4.36
N ALA A 297 -16.85 2.10 -3.43
CA ALA A 297 -18.26 1.80 -3.59
C ALA A 297 -19.08 3.09 -3.51
N GLY A 298 -20.21 3.13 -4.23
CA GLY A 298 -21.07 4.30 -4.28
C GLY A 298 -21.63 4.67 -2.91
N GLY A 299 -21.11 5.73 -2.30
CA GLY A 299 -21.70 6.39 -1.14
C GLY A 299 -22.91 7.24 -1.54
N ARG A 300 -23.84 7.46 -0.61
CA ARG A 300 -25.04 8.29 -0.90
C ARG A 300 -24.71 9.79 -0.95
N ARG A 301 -23.61 10.25 -0.32
CA ARG A 301 -23.33 11.69 -0.09
C ARG A 301 -21.85 12.13 -0.04
N ALA A 302 -20.87 11.22 0.09
CA ALA A 302 -19.45 11.58 0.22
C ALA A 302 -18.53 10.76 -0.70
N VAL A 303 -17.31 11.26 -0.90
CA VAL A 303 -16.28 10.59 -1.70
C VAL A 303 -15.62 9.48 -0.87
N SER A 304 -15.56 8.26 -1.40
CA SER A 304 -14.87 7.14 -0.75
C SER A 304 -13.40 7.45 -0.54
N GLN A 305 -12.83 7.13 0.62
CA GLN A 305 -11.39 7.21 0.89
C GLN A 305 -10.53 6.46 -0.16
N ILE A 306 -11.08 5.43 -0.81
CA ILE A 306 -10.39 4.72 -1.89
C ILE A 306 -10.27 5.64 -3.11
N GLN A 307 -11.30 6.42 -3.42
CA GLN A 307 -11.26 7.42 -4.48
C GLN A 307 -10.30 8.57 -4.13
N GLU A 308 -10.26 9.04 -2.87
CA GLU A 308 -9.25 10.02 -2.43
C GLU A 308 -7.83 9.51 -2.68
N PHE A 309 -7.55 8.24 -2.35
CA PHE A 309 -6.26 7.63 -2.67
C PHE A 309 -5.98 7.67 -4.18
N ILE A 310 -6.92 7.22 -5.02
CA ILE A 310 -6.72 7.16 -6.48
C ILE A 310 -6.45 8.55 -7.06
N ASP A 311 -7.14 9.56 -6.55
CA ASP A 311 -7.02 10.95 -6.98
C ASP A 311 -5.63 11.54 -6.66
N TYR A 312 -5.13 11.34 -5.44
CA TYR A 312 -3.82 11.88 -5.02
C TYR A 312 -2.63 11.00 -5.42
N TYR A 313 -2.84 9.69 -5.59
CA TYR A 313 -1.84 8.77 -6.12
C TYR A 313 -1.77 8.82 -7.64
N GLY A 314 -2.83 9.26 -8.33
CA GLY A 314 -2.89 9.30 -9.79
C GLY A 314 -3.10 7.93 -10.44
N GLY A 315 -3.81 7.02 -9.76
CA GLY A 315 -4.13 5.67 -10.26
C GLY A 315 -4.08 4.57 -9.20
N PRO A 316 -4.19 3.28 -9.59
CA PRO A 316 -4.07 2.16 -8.67
C PRO A 316 -2.69 2.02 -8.04
N GLY A 317 -2.62 1.57 -6.80
CA GLY A 317 -1.36 1.45 -6.05
C GLY A 317 -1.52 0.83 -4.67
N VAL A 318 -0.39 0.63 -3.97
CA VAL A 318 -0.40 0.14 -2.59
C VAL A 318 -0.83 1.26 -1.65
N GLN A 319 -1.92 1.03 -0.93
CA GLN A 319 -2.46 1.95 0.07
C GLN A 319 -1.76 1.78 1.41
N HIS A 320 -1.63 0.54 1.89
CA HIS A 320 -0.96 0.29 3.16
C HIS A 320 -0.26 -1.05 3.22
N ILE A 321 0.66 -1.11 4.18
CA ILE A 321 1.45 -2.30 4.50
C ILE A 321 1.22 -2.57 5.98
N ALA A 322 0.77 -3.78 6.30
CA ALA A 322 0.57 -4.21 7.68
C ALA A 322 1.80 -4.95 8.21
N LEU A 323 2.28 -4.53 9.37
CA LEU A 323 3.47 -5.04 10.02
C LEU A 323 3.06 -5.77 11.31
N ASN A 324 3.39 -7.05 11.39
CA ASN A 324 3.04 -7.87 12.54
C ASN A 324 3.91 -7.54 13.76
N THR A 325 3.34 -7.65 14.95
CA THR A 325 4.06 -7.59 16.23
C THR A 325 3.50 -8.62 17.23
N PRO A 326 4.34 -9.19 18.13
CA PRO A 326 3.88 -10.05 19.22
C PRO A 326 3.37 -9.25 20.43
N ASP A 327 3.65 -7.95 20.53
CA ASP A 327 3.22 -7.08 21.63
C ASP A 327 2.92 -5.65 21.13
N ILE A 328 1.69 -5.46 20.67
CA ILE A 328 1.22 -4.22 20.07
C ILE A 328 1.19 -3.07 21.07
N ILE A 329 0.99 -3.31 22.37
CA ILE A 329 0.99 -2.25 23.39
C ILE A 329 2.40 -1.67 23.51
N CYS A 330 3.41 -2.53 23.66
CA CYS A 330 4.80 -2.09 23.73
C CYS A 330 5.25 -1.45 22.41
N THR A 331 4.93 -2.08 21.27
CA THR A 331 5.23 -1.54 19.94
C THR A 331 4.64 -0.14 19.75
N VAL A 332 3.35 0.07 19.99
CA VAL A 332 2.69 1.37 19.76
C VAL A 332 3.23 2.44 20.70
N LYS A 333 3.50 2.10 21.97
CA LYS A 333 4.17 3.02 22.90
C LYS A 333 5.56 3.43 22.38
N ALA A 334 6.35 2.49 21.90
CA ALA A 334 7.68 2.76 21.34
C ALA A 334 7.60 3.62 20.06
N LEU A 335 6.67 3.32 19.16
CA LEU A 335 6.46 4.08 17.93
C LEU A 335 6.00 5.51 18.20
N ARG A 336 5.08 5.72 19.15
CA ARG A 336 4.68 7.08 19.57
C ARG A 336 5.84 7.84 20.22
N ALA A 337 6.64 7.18 21.05
CA ALA A 337 7.84 7.78 21.65
C ALA A 337 8.90 8.17 20.62
N ARG A 338 8.91 7.53 19.45
CA ARG A 338 9.75 7.87 18.30
C ARG A 338 9.20 9.01 17.45
N GLY A 339 7.98 9.48 17.72
CA GLY A 339 7.33 10.58 17.00
C GLY A 339 6.31 10.13 15.95
N LEU A 340 5.96 8.85 15.88
CA LEU A 340 4.96 8.37 14.93
C LEU A 340 3.54 8.78 15.34
N GLU A 341 2.80 9.34 14.38
CA GLU A 341 1.39 9.67 14.52
C GLU A 341 0.49 8.54 14.04
N PHE A 342 -0.61 8.31 14.76
CA PHE A 342 -1.63 7.33 14.46
C PHE A 342 -3.00 8.01 14.37
N LEU A 343 -3.92 7.36 13.65
CA LEU A 343 -5.31 7.77 13.63
C LEU A 343 -5.92 7.73 15.05
N SER A 344 -6.85 8.64 15.30
CA SER A 344 -7.60 8.70 16.55
C SER A 344 -8.90 7.92 16.42
N ILE A 345 -9.28 7.18 17.46
CA ILE A 345 -10.51 6.37 17.50
C ILE A 345 -11.45 6.98 18.56
N PRO A 346 -12.75 7.17 18.26
CA PRO A 346 -13.67 7.78 19.22
C PRO A 346 -13.93 6.89 20.45
N ASP A 347 -14.06 7.49 21.64
CA ASP A 347 -14.34 6.77 22.90
C ASP A 347 -15.61 5.90 22.83
N THR A 348 -16.58 6.30 22.02
CA THR A 348 -17.82 5.55 21.80
C THR A 348 -17.57 4.15 21.22
N TYR A 349 -16.53 3.98 20.39
CA TYR A 349 -16.12 2.66 19.89
C TYR A 349 -15.79 1.71 21.04
N TYR A 350 -14.97 2.16 21.98
CA TYR A 350 -14.53 1.34 23.12
C TYR A 350 -15.66 1.06 24.13
N ALA A 351 -16.61 1.98 24.27
CA ALA A 351 -17.81 1.75 25.06
C ALA A 351 -18.69 0.63 24.45
N VAL A 352 -18.88 0.66 23.12
CA VAL A 352 -19.61 -0.39 22.38
C VAL A 352 -18.86 -1.72 22.42
N LEU A 353 -17.53 -1.69 22.21
CA LEU A 353 -16.68 -2.87 22.24
C LEU A 353 -16.74 -3.59 23.60
N ARG A 354 -16.64 -2.87 24.72
CA ARG A 354 -16.76 -3.46 26.07
C ARG A 354 -18.09 -4.19 26.25
N LYS A 355 -19.20 -3.58 25.82
CA LYS A 355 -20.53 -4.19 25.86
C LYS A 355 -20.63 -5.45 24.98
N ASN A 356 -20.01 -5.44 23.80
CA ASN A 356 -20.01 -6.60 22.92
C ASN A 356 -19.17 -7.75 23.50
N LEU A 357 -18.06 -7.43 24.18
CA LEU A 357 -17.19 -8.39 24.84
C LEU A 357 -17.82 -9.07 26.07
N GLU A 358 -18.78 -8.43 26.75
CA GLU A 358 -19.52 -9.05 27.86
C GLU A 358 -20.20 -10.38 27.46
N ASN A 359 -20.57 -10.52 26.18
CA ASN A 359 -21.22 -11.70 25.63
C ASN A 359 -20.31 -12.52 24.70
N ALA A 360 -19.05 -12.14 24.54
CA ALA A 360 -18.12 -12.82 23.65
C ALA A 360 -17.59 -14.12 24.28
N LYS A 361 -17.32 -15.13 23.45
CA LYS A 361 -16.71 -16.41 23.87
C LYS A 361 -15.20 -16.30 24.09
N ILE A 362 -14.60 -15.21 23.62
CA ILE A 362 -13.17 -14.94 23.73
C ILE A 362 -12.92 -13.91 24.83
N LYS A 363 -11.70 -13.92 25.36
CA LYS A 363 -11.24 -12.92 26.31
C LYS A 363 -10.03 -12.21 25.71
N ILE A 364 -10.09 -10.89 25.62
CA ILE A 364 -8.94 -10.06 25.27
C ILE A 364 -7.94 -10.13 26.43
N ALA A 365 -6.70 -10.52 26.14
CA ALA A 365 -5.66 -10.66 27.15
C ALA A 365 -5.09 -9.30 27.59
N GLU A 366 -5.05 -8.36 26.67
CA GLU A 366 -4.59 -6.99 26.86
C GLU A 366 -5.58 -6.14 27.69
N ASP A 367 -5.05 -5.16 28.40
CA ASP A 367 -5.85 -4.23 29.20
C ASP A 367 -6.66 -3.27 28.31
N MET A 368 -7.99 -3.31 28.43
CA MET A 368 -8.90 -2.55 27.58
C MET A 368 -8.73 -1.03 27.70
N ASP A 369 -8.36 -0.54 28.89
CA ASP A 369 -8.14 0.90 29.11
C ASP A 369 -6.85 1.35 28.42
N THR A 370 -5.81 0.52 28.45
CA THR A 370 -4.57 0.74 27.70
C THR A 370 -4.82 0.70 26.18
N LEU A 371 -5.61 -0.25 25.68
CA LEU A 371 -5.97 -0.32 24.25
C LEU A 371 -6.70 0.96 23.81
N GLN A 372 -7.64 1.44 24.63
CA GLN A 372 -8.35 2.69 24.39
C GLN A 372 -7.41 3.90 24.39
N GLN A 373 -6.55 4.04 25.41
CA GLN A 373 -5.59 5.13 25.49
C GLN A 373 -4.67 5.19 24.26
N LEU A 374 -4.30 4.03 23.73
CA LEU A 374 -3.40 3.92 22.57
C LEU A 374 -4.12 4.03 21.22
N ASN A 375 -5.45 4.07 21.19
CA ASN A 375 -6.28 4.03 19.98
C ASN A 375 -6.13 2.73 19.18
N ILE A 376 -5.95 1.59 19.87
CA ILE A 376 -5.84 0.26 19.26
C ILE A 376 -7.25 -0.31 19.08
N LEU A 377 -7.57 -0.73 17.86
CA LEU A 377 -8.82 -1.40 17.48
C LEU A 377 -8.76 -2.90 17.78
N VAL A 378 -9.91 -3.51 18.07
CA VAL A 378 -10.07 -4.93 18.39
C VAL A 378 -11.19 -5.52 17.55
N ASP A 379 -10.88 -6.53 16.74
CA ASP A 379 -11.89 -7.38 16.10
C ASP A 379 -11.71 -8.83 16.56
N TYR A 380 -12.78 -9.60 16.55
CA TYR A 380 -12.76 -10.96 17.07
C TYR A 380 -13.78 -11.87 16.41
N ASP A 381 -13.46 -13.16 16.39
CA ASP A 381 -14.35 -14.25 16.01
C ASP A 381 -14.53 -15.23 17.19
N GLU A 382 -15.14 -16.39 16.93
CA GLU A 382 -15.34 -17.39 17.99
C GLU A 382 -14.04 -18.08 18.45
N ARG A 383 -12.94 -17.94 17.70
CA ARG A 383 -11.67 -18.66 17.91
C ARG A 383 -10.56 -17.77 18.45
N GLY A 384 -10.62 -16.48 18.16
CA GLY A 384 -9.55 -15.55 18.49
C GLY A 384 -9.91 -14.10 18.24
N TYR A 385 -8.91 -13.23 18.35
CA TYR A 385 -9.04 -11.80 18.11
C TYR A 385 -7.79 -11.24 17.43
N LEU A 386 -7.94 -10.06 16.86
CA LEU A 386 -6.85 -9.28 16.29
C LEU A 386 -6.88 -7.86 16.86
N LEU A 387 -5.70 -7.27 16.95
CA LEU A 387 -5.47 -5.91 17.40
C LEU A 387 -4.82 -5.14 16.26
N GLN A 388 -5.34 -3.96 15.94
CA GLN A 388 -4.89 -3.15 14.81
C GLN A 388 -4.78 -1.68 15.18
N ILE A 389 -3.83 -0.99 14.58
CA ILE A 389 -3.77 0.48 14.60
C ILE A 389 -3.11 0.97 13.32
N PHE A 390 -3.54 2.12 12.84
CA PHE A 390 -3.13 2.69 11.56
C PHE A 390 -2.41 4.01 11.77
N SER A 391 -1.25 4.17 11.15
CA SER A 391 -0.54 5.45 11.15
C SER A 391 -1.29 6.48 10.30
N LYS A 392 -0.99 7.75 10.52
CA LYS A 392 -1.27 8.77 9.51
C LYS A 392 -0.45 8.50 8.23
N PRO A 393 -0.82 9.08 7.07
CA PRO A 393 -0.03 8.97 5.85
C PRO A 393 1.45 9.25 6.08
N CYS A 394 2.32 8.45 5.46
CA CYS A 394 3.78 8.56 5.60
C CYS A 394 4.39 9.71 4.76
N GLN A 395 3.54 10.48 4.10
CA GLN A 395 3.85 11.66 3.31
C GLN A 395 2.62 12.58 3.31
N ASP A 396 2.76 13.79 2.76
CA ASP A 396 1.67 14.78 2.73
C ASP A 396 0.48 14.33 1.88
N ARG A 397 0.73 13.58 0.80
CA ARG A 397 -0.35 12.99 0.01
C ARG A 397 -1.08 11.94 0.86
N PRO A 398 -2.42 11.92 0.90
CA PRO A 398 -3.20 10.95 1.66
C PRO A 398 -3.22 9.58 0.96
N THR A 399 -2.04 8.99 0.77
CA THR A 399 -1.84 7.76 0.00
C THR A 399 -1.32 6.62 0.87
N LEU A 400 0.00 6.44 0.96
CA LEU A 400 0.61 5.34 1.71
C LEU A 400 0.56 5.58 3.22
N PHE A 401 0.05 4.60 3.97
CA PHE A 401 0.20 4.52 5.44
C PHE A 401 0.61 3.11 5.88
N ILE A 402 0.86 2.93 7.18
CA ILE A 402 1.31 1.65 7.76
C ILE A 402 0.31 1.20 8.82
N GLU A 403 0.00 -0.08 8.81
CA GLU A 403 -0.77 -0.74 9.86
C GLU A 403 0.17 -1.52 10.78
N ILE A 404 -0.08 -1.47 12.09
CA ILE A 404 0.53 -2.38 13.06
C ILE A 404 -0.54 -3.37 13.51
N ILE A 405 -0.25 -4.66 13.40
CA ILE A 405 -1.21 -5.72 13.68
C ILE A 405 -0.63 -6.79 14.62
N GLN A 406 -1.46 -7.24 15.57
CA GLN A 406 -1.18 -8.43 16.38
C GLN A 406 -2.35 -9.40 16.27
N ARG A 407 -2.04 -10.69 16.09
CA ARG A 407 -3.03 -11.74 15.90
C ARG A 407 -2.99 -12.75 17.04
N HIS A 408 -4.13 -13.01 17.65
CA HIS A 408 -4.33 -14.06 18.65
C HIS A 408 -5.32 -15.07 18.08
N ASN A 409 -4.81 -16.15 17.47
CA ASN A 409 -5.62 -17.21 16.83
C ASN A 409 -6.66 -16.70 15.82
N HIS A 410 -6.39 -15.57 15.16
CA HIS A 410 -7.30 -14.95 14.20
C HIS A 410 -6.60 -14.63 12.88
N GLN A 411 -7.10 -15.21 11.78
CA GLN A 411 -6.52 -15.07 10.44
C GLN A 411 -7.30 -14.12 9.52
N GLY A 412 -8.45 -13.58 9.97
CA GLY A 412 -9.24 -12.60 9.21
C GLY A 412 -8.67 -11.18 9.21
N PHE A 413 -9.42 -10.20 8.71
CA PHE A 413 -8.92 -8.84 8.41
C PHE A 413 -9.61 -7.70 9.17
N GLY A 414 -10.35 -8.00 10.23
CA GLY A 414 -10.93 -6.92 11.03
C GLY A 414 -12.24 -6.38 10.48
N ALA A 415 -13.13 -7.23 9.93
CA ALA A 415 -14.44 -6.85 9.37
C ALA A 415 -15.19 -5.86 10.29
N GLY A 416 -15.19 -6.14 11.60
CA GLY A 416 -15.82 -5.31 12.62
C GLY A 416 -15.08 -3.99 12.90
N ASN A 417 -13.75 -3.95 12.69
CA ASN A 417 -12.93 -2.75 12.82
C ASN A 417 -13.08 -1.79 11.64
N PHE A 418 -13.42 -2.28 10.46
CA PHE A 418 -13.49 -1.43 9.26
C PHE A 418 -14.37 -0.22 9.46
N LYS A 419 -15.52 -0.35 10.13
CA LYS A 419 -16.40 0.81 10.37
C LYS A 419 -15.71 1.91 11.19
N ALA A 420 -15.09 1.54 12.32
CA ALA A 420 -14.43 2.51 13.20
C ALA A 420 -13.18 3.12 12.56
N LEU A 421 -12.41 2.30 11.83
CA LEU A 421 -11.30 2.77 11.01
C LEU A 421 -11.77 3.79 9.97
N PHE A 422 -12.86 3.48 9.28
CA PHE A 422 -13.38 4.31 8.20
C PHE A 422 -13.94 5.63 8.71
N GLU A 423 -14.68 5.63 9.83
CA GLU A 423 -15.09 6.86 10.50
C GLU A 423 -13.86 7.73 10.87
N SER A 424 -12.76 7.11 11.29
CA SER A 424 -11.52 7.83 11.65
C SER A 424 -10.78 8.38 10.43
N ILE A 425 -10.75 7.65 9.31
CA ILE A 425 -10.17 8.14 8.05
C ILE A 425 -11.06 9.23 7.44
N GLU A 426 -12.39 9.10 7.51
CA GLU A 426 -13.35 10.12 7.04
C GLU A 426 -13.20 11.43 7.80
N LEU A 427 -12.90 11.38 9.11
CA LEU A 427 -12.59 12.57 9.90
C LEU A 427 -11.36 13.30 9.34
N GLU A 428 -10.27 12.58 9.11
CA GLU A 428 -9.04 13.15 8.52
C GLU A 428 -9.27 13.62 7.07
N GLN A 429 -10.07 12.90 6.28
CA GLN A 429 -10.45 13.29 4.92
C GLN A 429 -11.27 14.60 4.93
N ASN A 430 -12.15 14.76 5.92
CA ASN A 430 -12.91 15.99 6.11
C ASN A 430 -12.01 17.15 6.56
N GLU A 431 -11.02 16.90 7.42
CA GLU A 431 -10.02 17.91 7.79
C GLU A 431 -9.18 18.37 6.59
N ARG A 432 -8.90 17.46 5.64
CA ARG A 432 -8.26 17.80 4.35
C ARG A 432 -9.19 18.52 3.37
N GLY A 433 -10.49 18.60 3.65
CA GLY A 433 -11.50 19.17 2.75
C GLY A 433 -11.94 18.23 1.62
N ASN A 434 -11.56 16.95 1.69
CA ASN A 434 -11.77 15.96 0.63
C ASN A 434 -12.95 15.02 0.89
N LEU A 435 -13.80 15.24 1.90
CA LEU A 435 -14.96 14.35 2.11
C LEU A 435 -16.12 14.68 1.16
N PHE A 436 -16.26 15.95 0.78
CA PHE A 436 -17.36 16.46 -0.04
C PHE A 436 -16.84 17.33 -1.20
N TYR A 437 -16.08 16.76 -2.13
CA TYR A 437 -15.57 17.49 -3.30
C TYR A 437 -16.12 16.96 -4.62
N THR A 438 -16.17 17.83 -5.62
CA THR A 438 -16.45 17.48 -7.02
C THR A 438 -15.18 17.35 -7.85
N ASP A 439 -14.12 18.07 -7.47
CA ASP A 439 -12.79 18.08 -8.08
C ASP A 439 -11.73 18.35 -6.99
N VAL A 440 -10.60 17.65 -7.08
CA VAL A 440 -9.51 17.64 -6.09
C VAL A 440 -8.69 18.94 -6.14
N VAL A 441 -8.52 19.52 -7.33
CA VAL A 441 -7.68 20.68 -7.59
C VAL A 441 -8.35 21.97 -7.12
N GLU A 442 -9.66 22.08 -7.32
CA GLU A 442 -10.44 23.24 -6.87
C GLU A 442 -10.96 23.09 -5.43
N GLY A 443 -10.74 21.95 -4.77
CA GLY A 443 -11.23 21.65 -3.42
C GLY A 443 -12.75 21.81 -3.32
N GLY A 444 -13.46 21.36 -4.37
CA GLY A 444 -14.73 21.91 -4.86
C GLY A 444 -15.86 22.17 -3.85
N THR A 445 -16.91 22.84 -4.34
CA THR A 445 -18.13 23.19 -3.57
C THR A 445 -18.63 22.01 -2.73
N ARG A 446 -18.72 22.20 -1.40
CA ARG A 446 -19.31 21.22 -0.46
C ARG A 446 -20.63 20.72 -1.05
N LEU A 447 -20.72 19.43 -1.34
CA LEU A 447 -21.94 18.79 -1.85
C LEU A 447 -23.13 19.26 -0.99
N GLN A 448 -24.06 20.02 -1.57
CA GLN A 448 -25.16 20.60 -0.82
C GLN A 448 -26.07 19.48 -0.29
N HIS A 449 -26.44 19.61 0.99
CA HIS A 449 -27.18 18.65 1.81
C HIS A 449 -28.55 18.25 1.28
#